data_AF-A0A1Y5QBH0-F1
#
_entry.id   AF-A0A1Y5QBH0-F1
#
_cell.length_a   1.000
_cell.length_b   1.000
_cell.length_c   1.000
_cell.angle_alpha   90.00
_cell.angle_beta   90.00
_cell.angle_gamma   90.00
#
_symmetry.space_group_name_H-M   'P 1'
#
loop_
_entity.id
_entity.type
_entity.pdbx_description
1 polymer ?
#
loop_
_entity_poly.entity_id
_entity_poly.type
_entity_poly.pdbx_seq_one_letter_code
_entity_poly.pdbx_strand_id
1 'polypeptide(L)'
;MELTTEQLQTLRHMLGIDKPDERAPEPYRDHYCASRGDADLDELARIGAVRLYRQCEHYDWYCTTEAGRAAAIASHRKIRLPKPKRIYSMYLHIADVHCGLTFREFLTSPDYADARSAA
;
A
#
# COMPACT_ATOMS: atom_id res chain seq x y z
N MET A 1 -0.12 -17.61 -7.64
CA MET A 1 -0.35 -17.83 -6.20
C MET A 1 -1.73 -17.27 -5.91
N GLU A 2 -2.65 -18.11 -5.44
CA GLU A 2 -3.96 -17.65 -4.99
C GLU A 2 -3.86 -17.36 -3.49
N LEU A 3 -4.15 -16.12 -3.11
CA LEU A 3 -4.08 -15.63 -1.73
C LEU A 3 -5.44 -15.09 -1.31
N THR A 4 -5.78 -15.24 -0.04
CA THR A 4 -7.03 -14.68 0.51
C THR A 4 -6.97 -13.14 0.56
N THR A 5 -8.12 -12.51 0.75
CA THR A 5 -8.21 -11.05 0.88
C THR A 5 -7.37 -10.54 2.06
N GLU A 6 -7.40 -11.28 3.18
CA GLU A 6 -6.68 -11.00 4.42
C GLU A 6 -5.18 -11.14 4.20
N GLN A 7 -4.72 -12.23 3.58
CA GLN A 7 -3.31 -12.45 3.23
C GLN A 7 -2.79 -11.33 2.32
N LEU A 8 -3.56 -10.95 1.31
CA LEU A 8 -3.21 -9.82 0.43
C LEU A 8 -3.20 -8.49 1.18
N GLN A 9 -4.11 -8.28 2.15
CA GLN A 9 -4.10 -7.10 3.01
C GLN A 9 -2.84 -7.04 3.86
N THR A 10 -2.46 -8.14 4.51
CA THR A 10 -1.21 -8.23 5.27
C THR A 10 -0.02 -7.91 4.38
N LEU A 11 0.10 -8.51 3.20
CA LEU A 11 1.22 -8.21 2.29
C LEU A 11 1.25 -6.76 1.81
N ARG A 12 0.09 -6.15 1.50
CA ARG A 12 0.02 -4.72 1.18
C ARG A 12 0.48 -3.86 2.35
N HIS A 13 0.07 -4.21 3.57
CA HIS A 13 0.50 -3.52 4.77
C HIS A 13 2.01 -3.68 5.00
N MET A 14 2.57 -4.88 4.86
CA MET A 14 4.03 -5.11 4.96
C MET A 14 4.82 -4.23 4.00
N LEU A 15 4.27 -3.97 2.81
CA LEU A 15 4.90 -3.14 1.77
C LEU A 15 4.59 -1.65 1.89
N GLY A 16 3.65 -1.26 2.76
CA GLY A 16 3.20 0.12 2.90
C GLY A 16 2.35 0.62 1.73
N ILE A 17 1.70 -0.30 1.00
CA ILE A 17 0.86 0.00 -0.17
C ILE A 17 -0.63 -0.23 0.13
N ASP A 18 -1.07 -0.01 1.36
CA ASP A 18 -2.45 -0.21 1.81
C ASP A 18 -3.39 0.98 1.51
N LYS A 19 -2.82 2.10 1.04
CA LYS A 19 -3.56 3.31 0.69
C LYS A 19 -4.34 3.14 -0.62
N PRO A 20 -5.69 3.18 -0.59
CA PRO A 20 -6.51 2.93 -1.76
C PRO A 20 -6.59 4.15 -2.70
N ASP A 21 -6.15 5.32 -2.27
CA ASP A 21 -6.15 6.55 -3.07
C ASP A 21 -4.93 6.69 -3.99
N GLU A 22 -3.88 5.92 -3.78
CA GLU A 22 -2.71 5.91 -4.66
C GLU A 22 -3.02 5.23 -6.00
N ARG A 23 -2.57 5.80 -7.12
CA ARG A 23 -2.76 5.18 -8.45
C ARG A 23 -1.75 4.06 -8.72
N ALA A 24 -0.51 4.30 -8.36
CA ALA A 24 0.64 3.43 -8.59
C ALA A 24 1.44 3.44 -7.30
N PRO A 25 1.07 2.59 -6.32
CA PRO A 25 1.73 2.60 -5.03
C PRO A 25 3.18 2.11 -5.19
N GLU A 26 4.10 2.78 -4.51
CA GLU A 26 5.51 2.40 -4.50
C GLU A 26 5.84 1.79 -3.12
N PRO A 27 6.19 0.49 -3.05
CA PRO A 27 6.61 -0.11 -1.80
C PRO A 27 7.85 0.58 -1.23
N TYR A 28 7.75 1.10 -0.01
CA TYR A 28 8.85 1.77 0.69
C TYR A 28 9.48 0.91 1.81
N ARG A 29 8.88 -0.24 2.10
CA ARG A 29 9.36 -1.24 3.06
C ARG A 29 9.01 -2.65 2.58
N ASP A 30 9.58 -3.67 3.20
CA ASP A 30 9.34 -5.07 2.85
C ASP A 30 9.28 -6.01 4.06
N HIS A 31 9.42 -5.49 5.29
CA HIS A 31 9.55 -6.29 6.50
C HIS A 31 8.41 -6.08 7.50
N TYR A 32 8.19 -7.09 8.34
CA TYR A 32 7.18 -7.10 9.39
C TYR A 32 7.68 -7.83 10.63
N CYS A 33 7.43 -7.26 11.80
CA CYS A 33 7.75 -7.85 13.08
C CYS A 33 6.47 -8.41 13.70
N ALA A 34 6.46 -9.70 13.99
CA ALA A 34 5.35 -10.39 14.64
C ALA A 34 5.81 -11.03 15.95
N SER A 35 4.86 -11.29 16.85
CA SER A 35 5.13 -12.14 18.01
C SER A 35 5.45 -13.55 17.51
N ARG A 36 6.33 -14.27 18.22
CA ARG A 36 6.69 -15.64 17.84
C ARG A 36 5.46 -16.54 17.79
N GLY A 37 5.35 -17.32 16.71
CA GLY A 37 4.23 -18.24 16.48
C GLY A 37 2.97 -17.55 15.96
N ASP A 38 3.10 -16.39 15.31
CA ASP A 38 2.01 -15.76 14.58
C ASP A 38 1.57 -16.66 13.42
N ALA A 39 0.40 -17.27 13.56
CA ALA A 39 -0.10 -18.27 12.62
C ALA A 39 -0.33 -17.71 11.22
N ASP A 40 -0.66 -16.42 11.08
CA ASP A 40 -0.92 -15.81 9.78
C ASP A 40 0.39 -15.60 9.02
N LEU A 41 1.44 -15.15 9.71
CA LEU A 41 2.76 -14.95 9.10
C LEU A 41 3.46 -16.29 8.82
N ASP A 42 3.27 -17.30 9.67
CA ASP A 42 3.77 -18.65 9.44
C ASP A 42 3.11 -19.30 8.23
N GLU A 43 1.81 -19.12 8.04
CA GLU A 43 1.09 -19.57 6.84
C GLU A 43 1.59 -18.86 5.58
N LEU A 44 1.77 -17.53 5.64
CA LEU A 44 2.34 -16.75 4.53
C LEU A 44 3.77 -17.21 4.19
N ALA A 45 4.55 -17.62 5.19
CA ALA A 45 5.89 -18.17 4.99
C ALA A 45 5.81 -19.57 4.35
N ARG A 46 4.91 -20.43 4.82
CA ARG A 46 4.68 -21.78 4.30
C ARG A 46 4.30 -21.77 2.81
N ILE A 47 3.49 -20.81 2.38
CA ILE A 47 3.10 -20.67 0.96
C ILE A 47 4.09 -19.85 0.13
N GLY A 48 5.20 -19.39 0.73
CA GLY A 48 6.29 -18.70 0.05
C GLY A 48 6.01 -17.22 -0.30
N ALA A 49 5.00 -16.60 0.31
CA ALA A 49 4.70 -15.18 0.12
C ALA A 49 5.63 -14.27 0.95
N VAL A 50 6.12 -14.77 2.08
CA VAL A 50 7.14 -14.12 2.92
C VAL A 50 8.24 -15.11 3.27
N ARG A 51 9.35 -14.60 3.80
CA ARG A 51 10.43 -15.40 4.38
C ARG A 51 10.75 -14.88 5.76
N LEU A 52 11.02 -15.79 6.70
CA LEU A 52 11.59 -15.42 7.99
C LEU A 52 13.03 -14.93 7.76
N TYR A 53 13.29 -13.67 8.10
CA TYR A 53 14.58 -13.01 7.93
C TYR A 53 15.41 -13.01 9.21
N ARG A 54 14.77 -12.85 10.37
CA ARG A 54 15.47 -12.81 11.66
C ARG A 54 14.54 -13.26 12.79
N GLN A 55 15.11 -13.87 13.81
CA GLN A 55 14.44 -14.16 15.07
C GLN A 55 15.20 -13.47 16.20
N CYS A 56 14.47 -12.85 17.13
CA CYS A 56 15.07 -12.19 18.29
C CYS A 56 14.12 -12.29 19.49
N GLU A 57 14.59 -12.89 20.60
CA GLU A 57 13.82 -13.06 21.84
C GLU A 57 12.42 -13.66 21.58
N HIS A 58 11.37 -12.84 21.67
CA HIS A 58 9.96 -13.18 21.51
C HIS A 58 9.37 -12.76 20.16
N TYR A 59 10.19 -12.23 19.25
CA TYR A 59 9.75 -11.68 17.96
C TYR A 59 10.40 -12.38 16.78
N ASP A 60 9.61 -12.54 15.73
CA ASP A 60 10.01 -13.08 14.45
C ASP A 60 9.81 -11.99 13.38
N TRP A 61 10.85 -11.78 12.56
CA TRP A 61 10.92 -10.74 11.54
C TRP A 61 10.84 -11.38 10.16
N TYR A 62 9.82 -11.03 9.40
CA TYR A 62 9.56 -11.56 8.06
C TYR A 62 9.84 -10.49 7.01
N CYS A 63 10.29 -10.90 5.83
CA CYS A 63 10.38 -10.06 4.64
C CYS A 63 9.51 -10.63 3.52
N THR A 64 8.85 -9.80 2.72
CA THR A 64 8.12 -10.26 1.54
C THR A 64 9.06 -10.88 0.51
N THR A 65 8.67 -12.00 -0.09
CA THR A 65 9.36 -12.53 -1.28
C THR A 65 8.97 -11.72 -2.53
N GLU A 66 9.69 -11.92 -3.63
CA GLU A 66 9.31 -11.31 -4.92
C GLU A 66 7.90 -11.71 -5.35
N ALA A 67 7.52 -12.98 -5.12
CA ALA A 67 6.19 -13.50 -5.42
C ALA A 67 5.11 -12.83 -4.55
N GLY A 68 5.35 -12.69 -3.24
CA GLY A 68 4.44 -11.99 -2.33
C GLY A 68 4.31 -10.51 -2.69
N ARG A 69 5.43 -9.84 -3.03
CA ARG A 69 5.44 -8.45 -3.50
C ARG A 69 4.61 -8.27 -4.77
N ALA A 70 4.81 -9.12 -5.77
CA ALA A 70 4.06 -9.06 -7.01
C ALA A 70 2.55 -9.28 -6.78
N ALA A 71 2.18 -10.24 -5.92
CA ALA A 71 0.78 -10.50 -5.57
C ALA A 71 0.12 -9.29 -4.87
N ALA A 72 0.83 -8.67 -3.93
CA ALA A 72 0.35 -7.48 -3.22
C ALA A 72 0.12 -6.30 -4.18
N ILE A 73 1.10 -6.00 -5.06
CA ILE A 73 0.99 -4.93 -6.07
C ILE A 73 -0.19 -5.20 -7.02
N ALA A 74 -0.34 -6.43 -7.50
CA ALA A 74 -1.46 -6.80 -8.36
C ALA A 74 -2.81 -6.64 -7.65
N SER A 75 -2.86 -6.97 -6.35
CA SER A 75 -4.08 -6.86 -5.55
C SER A 75 -4.49 -5.42 -5.25
N HIS A 76 -3.55 -4.47 -5.24
CA HIS A 76 -3.83 -3.06 -4.93
C HIS A 76 -4.93 -2.48 -5.83
N ARG A 77 -4.92 -2.85 -7.12
CA ARG A 77 -5.93 -2.41 -8.08
C ARG A 77 -7.36 -2.72 -7.63
N LYS A 78 -7.56 -3.79 -6.85
CA LYS A 78 -8.89 -4.20 -6.35
C LYS A 78 -9.40 -3.32 -5.21
N ILE A 79 -8.51 -2.73 -4.41
CA ILE A 79 -8.90 -1.84 -3.29
C ILE A 79 -8.96 -0.37 -3.69
N ARG A 80 -8.49 -0.04 -4.90
CA ARG A 80 -8.30 1.34 -5.35
C ARG A 80 -9.61 2.10 -5.42
N LEU A 81 -9.61 3.32 -4.89
CA LEU A 81 -10.74 4.22 -4.98
C LEU A 81 -11.02 4.65 -6.43
N PRO A 82 -12.29 4.94 -6.78
CA PRO A 82 -12.63 5.57 -8.04
C PRO A 82 -11.85 6.86 -8.28
N LYS A 83 -11.55 7.17 -9.54
CA LYS A 83 -10.77 8.35 -9.93
C LYS A 83 -11.24 9.67 -9.28
N PRO A 84 -12.55 9.99 -9.20
CA PRO A 84 -12.99 11.23 -8.55
C PRO A 84 -12.56 11.34 -7.08
N LYS A 85 -12.59 10.23 -6.33
CA LYS A 85 -12.15 10.21 -4.93
C LYS A 85 -10.64 10.39 -4.81
N ARG A 86 -9.86 9.78 -5.72
CA ARG A 86 -8.40 9.95 -5.76
C ARG A 86 -7.99 11.38 -6.08
N ILE A 87 -8.67 12.01 -7.05
CA ILE A 87 -8.49 13.43 -7.37
C ILE A 87 -8.78 14.31 -6.13
N TYR A 88 -9.83 13.99 -5.37
CA TYR A 88 -10.15 14.72 -4.16
C TYR A 88 -9.12 14.51 -3.05
N SER A 89 -8.62 13.28 -2.81
CA SER A 89 -7.50 13.05 -1.89
C SER A 89 -6.25 13.85 -2.28
N MET A 90 -5.91 13.87 -3.58
CA MET A 90 -4.80 14.67 -4.09
C MET A 90 -4.99 16.17 -3.83
N TYR A 91 -6.21 16.68 -4.02
CA TYR A 91 -6.54 18.05 -3.64
C TYR A 91 -6.27 18.33 -2.16
N LEU A 92 -6.73 17.46 -1.26
CA LEU A 92 -6.54 17.65 0.18
C LEU A 92 -5.05 17.73 0.54
N HIS A 93 -4.22 16.84 -0.01
CA HIS A 93 -2.77 16.87 0.21
C HIS A 93 -2.10 18.16 -0.27
N ILE A 94 -2.55 18.73 -1.38
CA ILE A 94 -2.01 20.00 -1.90
C ILE A 94 -2.54 21.19 -1.09
N ALA A 95 -3.81 21.15 -0.69
CA ALA A 95 -4.44 22.19 0.11
C ALA A 95 -3.77 22.35 1.49
N ASP A 96 -3.19 21.27 2.04
CA ASP A 96 -2.42 21.31 3.30
C ASP A 96 -1.20 22.25 3.22
N VAL A 97 -0.63 22.47 2.03
CA VAL A 97 0.55 23.33 1.82
C VAL A 97 0.24 24.60 1.02
N HIS A 98 -0.87 24.63 0.28
CA HIS A 98 -1.30 25.77 -0.54
C HIS A 98 -2.55 26.41 0.07
N CYS A 99 -2.31 27.30 1.04
CA CYS A 99 -3.38 28.00 1.75
C CYS A 99 -4.28 28.78 0.78
N GLY A 100 -5.59 28.62 0.92
CA GLY A 100 -6.60 29.30 0.10
C GLY A 100 -6.98 28.57 -1.18
N LEU A 101 -6.33 27.45 -1.53
CA LEU A 101 -6.71 26.65 -2.70
C LEU A 101 -8.11 26.06 -2.54
N THR A 102 -9.04 26.48 -3.39
CA THR A 102 -10.34 25.84 -3.48
C THR A 102 -10.29 24.60 -4.37
N PHE A 103 -11.19 23.65 -4.14
CA PHE A 103 -11.29 22.47 -5.01
C PHE A 103 -11.62 22.84 -6.47
N ARG A 104 -12.39 23.92 -6.67
CA ARG A 104 -12.70 24.44 -8.02
C ARG A 104 -11.42 24.87 -8.74
N GLU A 105 -10.59 25.68 -8.10
CA GLU A 105 -9.31 26.13 -8.67
C GLU A 105 -8.37 24.95 -8.94
N PHE A 106 -8.31 23.98 -8.02
CA PHE A 106 -7.56 22.75 -8.25
C PHE A 106 -8.04 21.97 -9.48
N LEU A 107 -9.35 21.93 -9.75
CA LEU A 107 -9.90 21.22 -10.91
C LEU A 107 -9.67 21.96 -12.24
N THR A 108 -9.73 23.29 -12.22
CA THR A 108 -9.72 24.10 -13.45
C THR A 108 -8.35 24.67 -13.81
N SER A 109 -7.45 24.86 -12.84
CA SER A 109 -6.13 25.44 -13.13
C SER A 109 -5.24 24.45 -13.90
N PRO A 110 -4.53 24.90 -14.95
CA PRO A 110 -3.50 24.12 -15.62
C PRO A 110 -2.37 23.68 -14.68
N ASP A 111 -2.05 24.47 -13.64
CA ASP A 111 -0.91 24.22 -12.75
C ASP A 111 -1.02 22.88 -12.00
N TYR A 112 -2.24 22.38 -11.81
CA TYR A 112 -2.49 21.09 -11.14
C TYR A 112 -2.86 19.96 -12.11
N ALA A 113 -2.71 20.15 -13.43
CA ALA A 113 -3.05 19.14 -14.43
C ALA A 113 -2.26 17.84 -14.24
N ASP A 114 -0.98 17.95 -13.89
CA ASP A 114 -0.13 16.80 -13.63
C ASP A 114 -0.54 16.06 -12.37
N ALA A 115 -0.86 16.78 -11.28
CA ALA A 115 -1.37 16.20 -10.04
C ALA A 115 -2.69 15.44 -10.26
N ARG A 116 -3.62 16.02 -11.03
CA ARG A 116 -4.89 15.35 -11.41
C ARG A 116 -4.69 14.14 -12.31
N SER A 117 -3.62 14.14 -13.12
CA SER A 117 -3.29 13.03 -14.02
C SER A 117 -2.58 11.90 -13.26
N ALA A 118 -1.78 12.22 -12.24
CA ALA A 118 -1.12 11.27 -11.36
C ALA A 118 -2.11 10.56 -10.42
N ALA A 119 -3.19 11.23 -10.02
CA ALA A 119 -4.29 10.68 -9.23
C ALA A 119 -5.10 9.59 -9.95
#